data_AF-A0A2V6GAT6-F1
#
_entry.id   AF-A0A2V6GAT6-F1
#
_cell.length_a   1.000
_cell.length_b   1.000
_cell.length_c   1.000
_cell.angle_alpha   90.00
_cell.angle_beta   90.00
_cell.angle_gamma   90.00
#
_symmetry.space_group_name_H-M   'P 1'
#
loop_
_entity.id
_entity.type
_entity.pdbx_description
1 polymer ?
#
loop_
_entity_poly.entity_id
_entity_poly.type
_entity_poly.pdbx_seq_one_letter_code
_entity_poly.pdbx_strand_id
1 'polypeptide(L)'
;MIADGFIAVQAEDAPAVKEIGQRVQTLARGIGVERSITQHAKAITEAADKRNWENVRQELDRTQNSVQQAMNEVHDEKLSQLVSLGGWLRGTQVLTAVVTKHFSDQGAELLHQPDLLVYFQTRLQAMPEFNLDIVREIQTALGQVKPLIDVGIARISPEAVKKINEITTRLDYGIVTRE
;
A
#
# COMPACT_ATOMS: atom_id res chain seq x y z
N MET A 1 -3.60 2.56 -0.72
CA MET A 1 -4.84 2.68 -1.52
C MET A 1 -6.07 2.65 -0.64
N ILE A 2 -6.38 1.54 0.04
CA ILE A 2 -7.49 1.51 1.02
C ILE A 2 -7.22 2.47 2.19
N ALA A 3 -5.99 2.49 2.72
CA ALA A 3 -5.58 3.44 3.77
C ALA A 3 -5.70 4.91 3.33
N ASP A 4 -5.34 5.24 2.08
CA ASP A 4 -5.61 6.57 1.51
C ASP A 4 -7.10 6.84 1.37
N GLY A 5 -7.91 5.80 1.10
CA GLY A 5 -9.36 5.87 1.01
C GLY A 5 -9.98 6.21 2.34
N PHE A 6 -9.49 5.60 3.43
CA PHE A 6 -9.91 5.95 4.78
C PHE A 6 -9.57 7.39 5.16
N ILE A 7 -8.39 7.88 4.78
CA ILE A 7 -7.99 9.27 5.03
C ILE A 7 -8.78 10.25 4.17
N ALA A 8 -8.99 9.96 2.88
CA ALA A 8 -9.78 10.79 1.97
C ALA A 8 -11.26 10.84 2.37
N VAL A 9 -11.81 9.74 2.87
CA VAL A 9 -13.17 9.69 3.44
C VAL A 9 -13.28 10.53 4.70
N GLN A 10 -12.29 10.47 5.60
CA GLN A 10 -12.24 11.35 6.79
C GLN A 10 -12.07 12.83 6.42
N ALA A 11 -11.39 13.12 5.32
CA ALA A 11 -11.19 14.47 4.81
C ALA A 11 -12.31 14.97 3.88
N GLU A 12 -13.32 14.15 3.60
CA GLU A 12 -14.40 14.42 2.64
C GLU A 12 -13.90 14.83 1.23
N ASP A 13 -12.73 14.32 0.83
CA ASP A 13 -12.06 14.65 -0.43
C ASP A 13 -12.55 13.74 -1.57
N ALA A 14 -13.66 14.13 -2.20
CA ALA A 14 -14.25 13.37 -3.31
C ALA A 14 -13.28 13.14 -4.49
N PRO A 15 -12.49 14.14 -4.95
CA PRO A 15 -11.44 13.91 -5.95
C PRO A 15 -10.45 12.80 -5.56
N ALA A 16 -9.94 12.81 -4.33
CA ALA A 16 -9.00 11.79 -3.86
C ALA A 16 -9.65 10.39 -3.79
N VAL A 17 -10.92 10.29 -3.36
CA VAL A 17 -11.65 9.01 -3.36
C VAL A 17 -11.84 8.45 -4.77
N LYS A 18 -12.09 9.31 -5.77
CA LYS A 18 -12.20 8.88 -7.18
C LYS A 18 -10.88 8.37 -7.73
N GLU A 19 -9.78 9.04 -7.42
CA GLU A 19 -8.44 8.58 -7.80
C GLU A 19 -8.14 7.18 -7.23
N ILE A 20 -8.58 6.93 -5.99
CA ILE A 20 -8.42 5.63 -5.34
C ILE A 20 -9.27 4.57 -6.03
N GLY A 21 -10.53 4.88 -6.39
CA GLY A 21 -11.38 3.97 -7.17
C GLY A 21 -10.76 3.58 -8.52
N GLN A 22 -10.15 4.53 -9.23
CA GLN A 22 -9.45 4.27 -10.49
C GLN A 22 -8.21 3.38 -10.28
N ARG A 23 -7.39 3.68 -9.27
CA ARG A 23 -6.23 2.86 -8.93
C ARG A 23 -6.63 1.41 -8.56
N VAL A 24 -7.75 1.23 -7.84
CA VAL A 24 -8.30 -0.10 -7.49
C VAL A 24 -8.65 -0.90 -8.75
N GLN A 25 -9.26 -0.26 -9.77
CA GLN A 25 -9.56 -0.93 -11.04
C GLN A 25 -8.30 -1.35 -11.79
N THR A 26 -7.30 -0.48 -11.87
CA THR A 26 -6.04 -0.79 -12.56
C THR A 26 -5.33 -1.97 -11.90
N LEU A 27 -5.30 -2.01 -10.57
CA LEU A 27 -4.70 -3.12 -9.84
C LEU A 27 -5.45 -4.44 -10.05
N ALA A 28 -6.80 -4.40 -10.04
CA ALA A 28 -7.63 -5.58 -10.26
C ALA A 28 -7.43 -6.22 -11.64
N ARG A 29 -7.21 -5.39 -12.67
CA ARG A 29 -6.84 -5.85 -14.01
C ARG A 29 -5.50 -6.57 -14.00
N GLY A 30 -4.50 -6.00 -13.33
CA GLY A 30 -3.14 -6.56 -13.29
C GLY A 30 -3.04 -7.95 -12.65
N ILE A 31 -3.97 -8.30 -11.75
CA ILE A 31 -3.98 -9.61 -11.05
C ILE A 31 -5.11 -10.54 -11.51
N GLY A 32 -5.86 -10.18 -12.55
CA GLY A 32 -6.89 -11.04 -13.16
C GLY A 32 -8.21 -11.19 -12.39
N VAL A 33 -8.49 -10.33 -11.40
CA VAL A 33 -9.69 -10.41 -10.53
C VAL A 33 -10.76 -9.35 -10.87
N GLU A 34 -10.72 -8.86 -12.11
CA GLU A 34 -11.43 -7.66 -12.56
C GLU A 34 -12.96 -7.71 -12.34
N ARG A 35 -13.59 -8.88 -12.51
CA ARG A 35 -15.06 -9.01 -12.38
C ARG A 35 -15.59 -8.66 -11.00
N SER A 36 -14.91 -9.10 -9.94
CA SER A 36 -15.34 -8.89 -8.56
C SER A 36 -15.01 -7.48 -8.08
N ILE A 37 -13.90 -6.89 -8.56
CA ILE A 37 -13.39 -5.61 -8.03
C ILE A 37 -13.91 -4.39 -8.80
N THR A 38 -14.21 -4.53 -10.09
CA THR A 38 -14.73 -3.41 -10.90
C THR A 38 -16.07 -2.89 -10.36
N GLN A 39 -16.92 -3.78 -9.84
CA GLN A 39 -18.19 -3.41 -9.23
C GLN A 39 -17.99 -2.58 -7.96
N HIS A 40 -17.06 -2.97 -7.09
CA HIS A 40 -16.74 -2.21 -5.89
C HIS A 40 -16.14 -0.84 -6.20
N ALA A 41 -15.22 -0.75 -7.16
CA ALA A 41 -14.64 0.55 -7.55
C ALA A 41 -15.68 1.52 -8.12
N LYS A 42 -16.67 1.01 -8.86
CA LYS A 42 -17.81 1.81 -9.33
C LYS A 42 -18.68 2.27 -8.16
N ALA A 43 -19.00 1.37 -7.22
CA ALA A 43 -19.78 1.71 -6.02
C ALA A 43 -19.09 2.76 -5.13
N ILE A 44 -17.76 2.67 -4.98
CA ILE A 44 -16.94 3.68 -4.27
C ILE A 44 -17.07 5.05 -4.95
N THR A 45 -16.93 5.10 -6.27
CA THR A 45 -17.00 6.33 -7.06
C THR A 45 -18.40 6.97 -6.97
N GLU A 46 -19.45 6.18 -7.12
CA GLU A 46 -20.84 6.65 -7.02
C GLU A 46 -21.21 7.10 -5.60
N ALA A 47 -20.69 6.44 -4.57
CA ALA A 47 -20.87 6.83 -3.18
C ALA A 47 -20.14 8.15 -2.87
N ALA A 48 -18.94 8.34 -3.41
CA ALA A 48 -18.19 9.59 -3.30
C ALA A 48 -18.90 10.76 -3.99
N ASP A 49 -19.48 10.54 -5.18
CA ASP A 49 -20.30 11.54 -5.89
C ASP A 49 -21.49 12.01 -5.06
N LYS A 50 -22.09 11.10 -4.32
CA LYS A 50 -23.22 11.37 -3.42
C LYS A 50 -22.79 11.88 -2.04
N ARG A 51 -21.48 12.03 -1.79
CA ARG A 51 -20.89 12.35 -0.48
C ARG A 51 -21.36 11.39 0.64
N ASN A 52 -21.65 10.14 0.28
CA ASN A 52 -22.06 9.11 1.22
C ASN A 52 -20.83 8.39 1.77
N TRP A 53 -20.17 9.04 2.72
CA TRP A 53 -18.88 8.63 3.28
C TRP A 53 -18.91 7.30 4.03
N GLU A 54 -20.03 7.00 4.70
CA GLU A 54 -20.25 5.69 5.34
C GLU A 54 -20.24 4.56 4.32
N ASN A 55 -20.93 4.76 3.19
CA ASN A 55 -20.98 3.77 2.12
C ASN A 55 -19.64 3.64 1.38
N VAL A 56 -18.89 4.74 1.21
CA VAL A 56 -17.51 4.65 0.67
C VAL A 56 -16.64 3.77 1.57
N ARG A 57 -16.71 3.97 2.90
CA ARG A 57 -15.97 3.15 3.87
C ARG A 57 -16.36 1.68 3.77
N GLN A 58 -17.66 1.39 3.76
CA GLN A 58 -18.15 0.02 3.70
C GLN A 58 -17.75 -0.69 2.39
N GLU A 59 -17.75 0.02 1.26
CA GLU A 59 -17.30 -0.54 -0.01
C GLU A 59 -15.78 -0.72 -0.08
N LEU A 60 -14.98 0.14 0.56
CA LEU A 60 -13.54 -0.09 0.70
C LEU A 60 -13.25 -1.36 1.50
N ASP A 61 -13.96 -1.60 2.61
CA ASP A 61 -13.85 -2.83 3.41
C ASP A 61 -14.26 -4.07 2.61
N ARG A 62 -15.38 -4.00 1.86
CA ARG A 62 -15.81 -5.08 0.96
C ARG A 62 -14.79 -5.36 -0.14
N THR A 63 -14.22 -4.30 -0.73
CA THR A 63 -13.16 -4.42 -1.73
C THR A 63 -11.98 -5.19 -1.17
N GLN A 64 -11.52 -4.85 0.04
CA GLN A 64 -10.40 -5.53 0.68
C GLN A 64 -10.69 -7.02 0.89
N ASN A 65 -11.89 -7.35 1.36
CA ASN A 65 -12.31 -8.75 1.55
C ASN A 65 -12.37 -9.51 0.22
N SER A 66 -12.94 -8.91 -0.84
CA SER A 66 -13.01 -9.51 -2.18
C SER A 66 -11.63 -9.71 -2.80
N VAL A 67 -10.68 -8.78 -2.60
CA VAL A 67 -9.27 -8.96 -3.00
C VAL A 67 -8.69 -10.16 -2.25
N GLN A 68 -8.83 -10.21 -0.93
CA GLN A 68 -8.27 -11.29 -0.12
C GLN A 68 -8.84 -12.65 -0.51
N GLN A 69 -10.14 -12.72 -0.78
CA GLN A 69 -10.80 -13.95 -1.21
C GLN A 69 -10.32 -14.38 -2.60
N ALA A 70 -10.28 -13.47 -3.57
CA ALA A 70 -9.79 -13.78 -4.91
C ALA A 70 -8.32 -14.24 -4.89
N MET A 71 -7.49 -13.66 -4.01
CA MET A 71 -6.11 -14.10 -3.80
C MET A 71 -6.02 -15.49 -3.17
N ASN A 72 -6.91 -15.84 -2.24
CA ASN A 72 -6.97 -17.18 -1.65
C ASN A 72 -7.40 -18.24 -2.69
N GLU A 73 -8.32 -17.87 -3.60
CA GLU A 73 -8.82 -18.74 -4.69
C GLU A 73 -7.77 -18.98 -5.78
N VAL A 74 -6.88 -18.02 -6.02
CA VAL A 74 -5.78 -18.14 -6.99
C VAL A 74 -4.70 -19.14 -6.52
N HIS A 75 -4.70 -19.55 -5.24
CA HIS A 75 -3.77 -20.54 -4.63
C HIS A 75 -2.27 -20.28 -4.88
N ASP A 76 -1.91 -19.10 -5.37
CA ASP A 76 -0.53 -18.73 -5.65
C ASP A 76 0.05 -18.01 -4.43
N GLU A 77 0.70 -18.80 -3.57
CA GLU A 77 1.38 -18.31 -2.37
C GLU A 77 2.35 -17.17 -2.70
N LYS A 78 3.00 -17.21 -3.87
CA LYS A 78 4.00 -16.22 -4.29
C LYS A 78 3.36 -14.89 -4.67
N LEU A 79 2.28 -14.93 -5.45
CA LEU A 79 1.50 -13.72 -5.75
C LEU A 79 0.89 -13.11 -4.49
N SER A 80 0.44 -13.93 -3.55
CA SER A 80 -0.03 -13.47 -2.23
C SER A 80 1.05 -12.67 -1.49
N GLN A 81 2.29 -13.14 -1.47
CA GLN A 81 3.40 -12.40 -0.83
C GLN A 81 3.68 -11.06 -1.52
N LEU A 82 3.64 -11.01 -2.86
CA LEU A 82 3.86 -9.77 -3.61
C LEU A 82 2.77 -8.73 -3.30
N VAL A 83 1.52 -9.18 -3.16
CA VAL A 83 0.40 -8.31 -2.74
C VAL A 83 0.59 -7.83 -1.29
N SER A 84 0.98 -8.71 -0.36
CA SER A 84 1.27 -8.31 1.02
C SER A 84 2.40 -7.29 1.10
N LEU A 85 3.45 -7.46 0.30
CA LEU A 85 4.55 -6.51 0.18
C LEU A 85 4.07 -5.16 -0.38
N GLY A 86 3.26 -5.16 -1.43
CA GLY A 86 2.67 -3.94 -1.98
C GLY A 86 1.80 -3.20 -0.95
N GLY A 87 1.00 -3.96 -0.19
CA GLY A 87 0.19 -3.43 0.91
C GLY A 87 1.05 -2.78 2.00
N TRP A 88 2.15 -3.43 2.39
CA TRP A 88 3.08 -2.88 3.37
C TRP A 88 3.78 -1.61 2.87
N LEU A 89 4.31 -1.61 1.63
CA LEU A 89 4.96 -0.43 1.04
C LEU A 89 4.02 0.77 1.03
N ARG A 90 2.76 0.55 0.63
CA ARG A 90 1.77 1.63 0.60
C ARG A 90 1.35 2.07 1.99
N GLY A 91 1.15 1.14 2.92
CA GLY A 91 0.84 1.45 4.31
C GLY A 91 1.93 2.30 4.96
N THR A 92 3.19 1.93 4.76
CA THR A 92 4.37 2.69 5.20
C THR A 92 4.42 4.08 4.59
N GLN A 93 4.15 4.23 3.29
CA GLN A 93 4.08 5.54 2.64
C GLN A 93 3.01 6.44 3.27
N VAL A 94 1.81 5.91 3.50
CA VAL A 94 0.71 6.67 4.09
C VAL A 94 1.03 7.09 5.52
N LEU A 95 1.48 6.14 6.34
CA LEU A 95 1.83 6.39 7.73
C LEU A 95 2.94 7.44 7.83
N THR A 96 4.01 7.30 7.05
CA THR A 96 5.10 8.29 7.03
C THR A 96 4.64 9.65 6.52
N ALA A 97 3.69 9.74 5.58
CA ALA A 97 3.14 11.02 5.13
C ALA A 97 2.35 11.73 6.25
N VAL A 98 1.58 10.98 7.05
CA VAL A 98 0.84 11.51 8.21
C VAL A 98 1.81 11.96 9.31
N VAL A 99 2.78 11.10 9.66
CA VAL A 99 3.79 11.40 10.69
C VAL A 99 4.69 12.56 10.24
N THR A 100 5.01 12.72 8.95
CA THR A 100 5.82 13.86 8.49
C THR A 100 5.08 15.19 8.60
N LYS A 101 3.75 15.22 8.40
CA LYS A 101 2.95 16.45 8.54
C LYS A 101 2.86 16.92 9.99
N HIS A 102 2.70 15.98 10.93
CA HIS A 102 2.69 16.24 12.37
C HIS A 102 3.51 15.16 13.07
N PHE A 103 4.80 15.42 13.26
CA PHE A 103 5.70 14.44 13.85
C PHE A 103 5.23 14.01 15.23
N SER A 104 5.12 12.70 15.42
CA SER A 104 4.81 12.07 16.70
C SER A 104 5.68 10.85 16.89
N ASP A 105 6.31 10.75 18.06
CA ASP A 105 7.12 9.59 18.44
C ASP A 105 6.30 8.29 18.38
N GLN A 106 5.05 8.34 18.83
CA GLN A 106 4.14 7.18 18.80
C GLN A 106 3.83 6.74 17.36
N GLY A 107 3.60 7.69 16.44
CA GLY A 107 3.35 7.36 15.04
C GLY A 107 4.60 6.87 14.31
N ALA A 108 5.77 7.41 14.65
CA ALA A 108 7.05 6.94 14.12
C ALA A 108 7.36 5.52 14.62
N GLU A 109 7.06 5.20 15.87
CA GLU A 109 7.27 3.85 16.45
C GLU A 109 6.47 2.76 15.75
N LEU A 110 5.31 3.09 15.16
CA LEU A 110 4.54 2.12 14.35
C LEU A 110 5.32 1.62 13.11
N LEU A 111 6.35 2.36 12.66
CA LEU A 111 7.23 1.95 11.57
C LEU A 111 8.27 0.92 12.02
N HIS A 112 8.54 0.77 13.33
CA HIS A 112 9.56 -0.09 13.92
C HIS A 112 9.22 -1.58 13.79
N GLN A 113 9.26 -2.10 12.55
CA GLN A 113 8.92 -3.49 12.20
C GLN A 113 10.06 -4.14 11.36
N PRO A 114 11.28 -4.27 11.91
CA PRO A 114 12.44 -4.77 11.17
C PRO A 114 12.29 -6.23 10.71
N ASP A 115 11.61 -7.07 11.49
CA ASP A 115 11.37 -8.48 11.14
C ASP A 115 10.50 -8.63 9.90
N LEU A 116 9.53 -7.73 9.73
CA LEU A 116 8.64 -7.73 8.57
C LEU A 116 9.39 -7.36 7.27
N LEU A 117 10.35 -6.43 7.37
CA LEU A 117 11.28 -6.12 6.28
C LEU A 117 12.14 -7.32 5.90
N VAL A 118 12.72 -8.00 6.89
CA VAL A 118 13.53 -9.21 6.68
C VAL A 118 12.70 -10.32 6.04
N TYR A 119 11.46 -10.50 6.50
CA TYR A 119 10.51 -11.43 5.92
C TYR A 119 10.29 -11.15 4.42
N PHE A 120 9.96 -9.92 4.05
CA PHE A 120 9.72 -9.56 2.65
C PHE A 120 10.97 -9.70 1.77
N GLN A 121 12.15 -9.31 2.28
CA GLN A 121 13.42 -9.51 1.57
C GLN A 121 13.67 -10.99 1.29
N THR A 122 13.47 -11.85 2.31
CA THR A 122 13.65 -13.30 2.19
C THR A 122 12.67 -13.90 1.19
N ARG A 123 11.39 -13.49 1.23
CA ARG A 123 10.37 -13.96 0.27
C ARG A 123 10.69 -13.55 -1.16
N LEU A 124 11.11 -12.31 -1.40
CA LEU A 124 11.51 -11.86 -2.73
C LEU A 124 12.73 -12.61 -3.26
N GLN A 125 13.72 -12.90 -2.41
CA GLN A 125 14.88 -13.71 -2.80
C GLN A 125 14.51 -15.15 -3.15
N ALA A 126 13.48 -15.70 -2.50
CA ALA A 126 12.95 -17.04 -2.77
C ALA A 126 12.07 -17.13 -4.04
N MET A 127 11.90 -16.03 -4.79
CA MET A 127 11.13 -16.00 -6.03
C MET A 127 11.93 -15.42 -7.20
N PRO A 128 13.06 -16.08 -7.59
CA PRO A 128 13.96 -15.58 -8.63
C PRO A 128 13.30 -15.47 -10.02
N GLU A 129 12.16 -16.13 -10.23
CA GLU A 129 11.37 -16.02 -11.46
C GLU A 129 10.78 -14.62 -11.70
N PHE A 130 10.54 -13.84 -10.64
CA PHE A 130 10.08 -12.44 -10.76
C PHE A 130 11.28 -11.49 -10.92
N ASN A 131 12.00 -11.64 -12.03
CA ASN A 131 13.20 -10.86 -12.33
C ASN A 131 12.91 -9.58 -13.14
N LEU A 132 11.90 -8.83 -12.71
CA LEU A 132 11.53 -7.55 -13.33
C LEU A 132 12.33 -6.40 -12.70
N ASP A 133 12.60 -5.34 -13.45
CA ASP A 133 13.34 -4.18 -12.94
C ASP A 133 12.65 -3.55 -11.72
N ILE A 134 11.32 -3.53 -11.69
CA ILE A 134 10.55 -3.05 -10.54
C ILE A 134 10.79 -3.89 -9.28
N VAL A 135 10.98 -5.21 -9.40
CA VAL A 135 11.25 -6.09 -8.26
C VAL A 135 12.64 -5.81 -7.70
N ARG A 136 13.64 -5.57 -8.56
CA ARG A 136 14.99 -5.18 -8.13
C ARG A 136 15.02 -3.81 -7.46
N GLU A 137 14.24 -2.87 -7.99
CA GLU A 137 14.07 -1.55 -7.38
C GLU A 137 13.43 -1.65 -5.99
N ILE A 138 12.40 -2.49 -5.84
CA ILE A 138 11.78 -2.77 -4.54
C ILE A 138 12.77 -3.42 -3.58
N GLN A 139 13.53 -4.44 -4.00
CA GLN A 139 14.57 -5.07 -3.16
C GLN A 139 15.61 -4.04 -2.68
N THR A 140 16.06 -3.16 -3.58
CA THR A 140 16.99 -2.08 -3.26
C THR A 140 16.39 -1.11 -2.23
N ALA A 141 15.14 -0.69 -2.44
CA ALA A 141 14.44 0.20 -1.54
C ALA A 141 14.21 -0.42 -0.15
N LEU A 142 13.85 -1.70 -0.06
CA LEU A 142 13.76 -2.42 1.23
C LEU A 142 15.10 -2.40 1.97
N GLY A 143 16.22 -2.58 1.25
CA GLY A 143 17.56 -2.46 1.81
C GLY A 143 17.88 -1.06 2.33
N GLN A 144 17.39 -0.01 1.66
CA GLN A 144 17.55 1.39 2.09
C GLN A 144 16.66 1.76 3.28
N VAL A 145 15.45 1.19 3.35
CA VAL A 145 14.47 1.43 4.42
C VAL A 145 14.86 0.69 5.70
N LYS A 146 15.42 -0.52 5.61
CA LYS A 146 15.80 -1.32 6.77
C LYS A 146 16.59 -0.56 7.84
N PRO A 147 17.72 0.12 7.56
CA PRO A 147 18.47 0.84 8.59
C PRO A 147 17.77 2.09 9.14
N LEU A 148 16.70 2.57 8.50
CA LEU A 148 15.90 3.71 8.97
C LEU A 148 14.82 3.26 9.96
N ILE A 149 14.41 2.00 9.86
CA ILE A 149 13.40 1.37 10.70
C ILE A 149 14.04 0.53 11.80
N ASP A 150 15.17 -0.12 11.56
CA ASP A 150 15.86 -0.99 12.50
C ASP A 150 16.84 -0.17 13.36
N VAL A 151 16.28 0.60 14.31
CA VAL A 151 17.03 1.50 15.19
C VAL A 151 17.25 0.93 16.60
N GLY A 152 16.83 -0.32 16.83
CA GLY A 152 17.00 -1.03 18.09
C GLY A 152 16.18 -0.41 19.22
N ILE A 153 16.86 0.14 20.23
CA ILE A 153 16.21 0.84 21.35
C ILE A 153 16.08 2.36 21.13
N ALA A 154 16.67 2.88 20.04
CA ALA A 154 16.57 4.29 19.70
C ALA A 154 15.21 4.59 19.05
N ARG A 155 14.84 5.87 18.98
CA ARG A 155 13.62 6.32 18.30
C ARG A 155 13.89 6.61 16.84
N ILE A 156 12.91 6.32 15.99
CA ILE A 156 12.94 6.70 14.58
C ILE A 156 12.84 8.22 14.48
N SER A 157 13.85 8.86 13.87
CA SER A 157 13.93 10.32 13.80
C SER A 157 12.98 10.91 12.73
N PRO A 158 12.62 12.21 12.82
CA PRO A 158 11.85 12.88 11.77
C PRO A 158 12.49 12.77 10.38
N GLU A 159 13.83 12.85 10.31
CA GLU A 159 14.60 12.71 9.08
C GLU A 159 14.49 11.29 8.51
N ALA A 160 14.52 10.27 9.38
CA ALA A 160 14.30 8.89 8.98
C ALA A 160 12.89 8.70 8.41
N VAL A 161 11.85 9.20 9.09
CA VAL A 161 10.46 9.15 8.61
C VAL A 161 10.32 9.81 7.23
N LYS A 162 10.90 11.00 7.06
CA LYS A 162 10.87 11.72 5.78
C LYS A 162 11.55 10.93 4.67
N LYS A 163 12.73 10.35 4.95
CA LYS A 163 13.48 9.56 3.98
C LYS A 163 12.77 8.27 3.60
N ILE A 164 12.11 7.60 4.56
CA ILE A 164 11.26 6.44 4.27
C ILE A 164 10.12 6.85 3.34
N ASN A 165 9.44 7.98 3.63
CA ASN A 165 8.35 8.49 2.79
C ASN A 165 8.79 8.73 1.34
N GLU A 166 9.93 9.39 1.14
CA GLU A 166 10.52 9.66 -0.17
C GLU A 166 10.81 8.38 -0.94
N ILE A 167 11.42 7.37 -0.30
CA ILE A 167 11.72 6.07 -0.91
C ILE A 167 10.42 5.39 -1.34
N THR A 168 9.43 5.29 -0.44
CA THR A 168 8.17 4.61 -0.73
C THR A 168 7.32 5.33 -1.77
N THR A 169 7.37 6.66 -1.81
CA THR A 169 6.64 7.47 -2.80
C THR A 169 7.25 7.29 -4.20
N ARG A 170 8.58 7.28 -4.32
CA ARG A 170 9.27 7.00 -5.58
C ARG A 170 8.90 5.63 -6.15
N LEU A 171 8.79 4.62 -5.28
CA LEU A 171 8.34 3.29 -5.68
C LEU A 171 6.88 3.27 -6.17
N ASP A 172 5.95 3.95 -5.46
CA ASP A 172 4.54 4.02 -5.89
C ASP A 172 4.42 4.63 -7.30
N TYR A 173 5.16 5.71 -7.59
CA TYR A 173 5.21 6.29 -8.93
C TYR A 173 5.77 5.31 -9.98
N GLY A 174 6.84 4.58 -9.66
CA GLY A 174 7.43 3.60 -10.58
C GLY A 174 6.52 2.40 -10.87
N ILE A 175 5.67 2.01 -9.93
CA ILE A 175 4.68 0.94 -10.09
C ILE A 175 3.50 1.41 -10.95
N VAL A 176 3.06 2.67 -10.79
CA VAL A 176 1.86 3.20 -11.48
C VAL A 176 2.15 3.70 -12.91
N THR A 177 3.38 4.14 -13.20
CA THR A 177 3.72 4.79 -14.49
C THR A 177 4.33 3.87 -15.54
N ARG A 178 4.61 2.60 -15.21
CA ARG A 178 5.11 1.62 -16.17
C ARG A 178 3.93 0.88 -16.81
N GLU A 179 3.53 1.35 -18.00
CA GLU A 179 2.69 0.62 -18.97
C GLU A 179 3.45 -0.51 -19.66
#